data_AF-A0A5S9MC02-F1
#
_entry.id   AF-A0A5S9MC02-F1
#
_cell.length_a   1.000
_cell.length_b   1.000
_cell.length_c   1.000
_cell.angle_alpha   90.00
_cell.angle_beta   90.00
_cell.angle_gamma   90.00
#
_symmetry.space_group_name_H-M   'P 1'
#
loop_
_entity.id
_entity.type
_entity.pdbx_description
1 polymer ?
#
loop_
_entity_poly.entity_id
_entity_poly.type
_entity_poly.pdbx_seq_one_letter_code
_entity_poly.pdbx_strand_id
1 'polypeptide(L)'
;MAQKKAGKKVVKSKSMVTEEIEMNQALEEIGCEVVESDLGEYILQVDDHEPPSHIVAPALHMTKEQIREVFHEALGMRCQTHLKK
;
A
#
# COMPACT_ATOMS: atom_id res chain seq x y z
N MET A 1 13.32 16.34 3.84
CA MET A 1 12.98 16.85 2.49
C MET A 1 11.50 17.24 2.39
N ALA A 2 10.56 16.38 2.79
CA ALA A 2 9.13 16.67 2.77
C ALA A 2 8.77 17.97 3.52
N GLN A 3 9.17 18.11 4.79
CA GLN A 3 8.96 19.33 5.58
C GLN A 3 9.54 20.59 4.91
N LYS A 4 10.81 20.52 4.43
CA LYS A 4 11.47 21.64 3.74
C LYS A 4 10.76 22.08 2.47
N LYS A 5 10.06 21.16 1.79
CA LYS A 5 9.35 21.42 0.52
C LYS A 5 7.84 21.57 0.71
N ALA A 6 7.33 21.52 1.94
CA ALA A 6 5.90 21.42 2.23
C ALA A 6 5.21 20.33 1.37
N GLY A 7 5.89 19.19 1.20
CA GLY A 7 5.41 18.08 0.38
C GLY A 7 4.18 17.45 0.99
N LYS A 8 3.09 17.38 0.22
CA LYS A 8 1.80 16.81 0.68
C LYS A 8 1.63 15.33 0.36
N LYS A 9 2.24 14.87 -0.74
CA LYS A 9 2.24 13.48 -1.16
C LYS A 9 3.68 12.99 -1.29
N VAL A 10 3.97 11.83 -0.74
CA VAL A 10 5.27 11.17 -0.80
C VAL A 10 5.05 9.81 -1.43
N VAL A 11 5.61 9.63 -2.63
CA VAL A 11 5.67 8.30 -3.25
C VAL A 11 6.99 7.66 -2.85
N LYS A 12 6.92 6.44 -2.33
CA LYS A 12 8.11 5.66 -1.98
C LYS A 12 8.35 4.52 -2.97
N SER A 13 9.61 4.13 -3.04
CA SER A 13 10.05 2.92 -3.73
C SER A 13 10.17 1.80 -2.71
N LYS A 14 9.65 0.61 -3.06
CA LYS A 14 9.68 -0.64 -2.26
C LYS A 14 10.92 -0.73 -1.36
N SER A 15 10.74 -0.64 -0.05
CA SER A 15 11.86 -0.65 0.90
C SER A 15 11.45 -1.19 2.27
N MET A 16 11.80 -2.44 2.53
CA MET A 16 11.61 -3.09 3.84
C MET A 16 12.24 -2.29 4.99
N VAL A 17 13.38 -1.64 4.75
CA VAL A 17 14.06 -0.81 5.76
C VAL A 17 13.20 0.38 6.19
N THR A 18 12.37 0.93 5.29
CA THR A 18 11.51 2.05 5.66
C THR A 18 10.30 1.62 6.48
N GLU A 19 9.89 0.36 6.37
CA GLU A 19 8.86 -0.24 7.21
C GLU A 19 9.40 -0.54 8.61
N GLU A 20 10.61 -1.13 8.72
CA GLU A 20 11.25 -1.45 10.00
C GLU A 20 11.50 -0.22 10.90
N ILE A 21 11.71 0.95 10.30
CA ILE A 21 11.93 2.22 11.03
C ILE A 21 10.67 3.07 11.15
N GLU A 22 9.50 2.54 10.78
CA GLU A 22 8.19 3.20 10.87
C GLU A 22 8.17 4.55 10.12
N MET A 23 8.86 4.63 8.97
CA MET A 23 9.01 5.89 8.23
C MET A 23 7.66 6.42 7.72
N ASN A 24 6.69 5.54 7.45
CA ASN A 24 5.35 5.93 6.98
C ASN A 24 4.62 6.72 8.05
N GLN A 25 4.58 6.20 9.28
CA GLN A 25 3.96 6.87 10.43
C GLN A 25 4.61 8.22 10.68
N ALA A 26 5.94 8.30 10.67
CA ALA A 26 6.65 9.56 10.86
C ALA A 26 6.35 10.61 9.77
N LEU A 27 6.08 10.17 8.53
CA LEU A 27 5.67 11.06 7.43
C LEU A 27 4.20 11.44 7.51
N GLU A 28 3.33 10.54 7.96
CA GLU A 28 1.90 10.80 8.15
C GLU A 28 1.65 11.76 9.31
N GLU A 29 2.39 11.65 10.41
CA GLU A 29 2.33 12.56 11.57
C GLU A 29 2.64 14.01 11.20
N ILE A 30 3.49 14.23 10.19
CA ILE A 30 3.81 15.56 9.68
C ILE A 30 2.85 16.03 8.57
N GLY A 31 1.77 15.29 8.33
CA GLY A 31 0.71 15.62 7.39
C GLY A 31 1.00 15.25 5.94
N CYS A 32 1.91 14.32 5.68
CA CYS A 32 2.14 13.78 4.35
C CYS A 32 1.26 12.55 4.10
N GLU A 33 0.67 12.46 2.92
CA GLU A 33 0.10 11.21 2.41
C GLU A 33 1.23 10.38 1.80
N VAL A 34 1.49 9.20 2.35
CA VAL A 34 2.52 8.28 1.85
C VAL A 34 1.84 7.23 0.98
N VAL A 35 2.42 6.96 -0.19
CA VAL A 35 1.93 5.94 -1.12
C VAL A 35 3.08 5.08 -1.59
N GLU A 36 2.94 3.76 -1.44
CA GLU A 36 3.87 2.79 -2.01
C GLU A 36 3.70 2.63 -3.52
N SER A 37 4.82 2.44 -4.21
CA SER A 37 4.82 2.17 -5.66
C SER A 37 4.81 0.68 -6.01
N ASP A 38 5.20 -0.19 -5.07
CA ASP A 38 5.07 -1.64 -5.23
C ASP A 38 3.61 -2.04 -5.02
N LEU A 39 3.02 -2.73 -6.01
CA LEU A 39 1.61 -3.12 -5.90
C LEU A 39 1.34 -4.02 -4.70
N GLY A 40 2.29 -4.89 -4.34
CA GLY A 40 2.11 -5.80 -3.22
C GLY A 40 2.11 -5.05 -1.89
N GLU A 41 3.02 -4.11 -1.69
CA GLU A 41 3.00 -3.26 -0.49
C GLU A 41 1.81 -2.30 -0.50
N TYR A 42 1.42 -1.78 -1.66
CA TYR A 42 0.23 -0.93 -1.76
C TYR A 42 -1.06 -1.67 -1.38
N ILE A 43 -1.20 -2.95 -1.78
CA ILE A 43 -2.34 -3.79 -1.36
C ILE A 43 -2.40 -3.86 0.17
N LEU A 44 -1.26 -4.13 0.83
CA LEU A 44 -1.21 -4.22 2.29
C LEU A 44 -1.43 -2.84 2.95
N GLN A 45 -0.95 -1.76 2.32
CA GLN A 45 -1.18 -0.40 2.79
C GLN A 45 -2.67 -0.05 2.79
N VAL A 46 -3.42 -0.45 1.76
CA VAL A 46 -4.88 -0.23 1.72
C VAL A 46 -5.67 -1.22 2.56
N ASP A 47 -5.06 -2.36 2.92
CA ASP A 47 -5.61 -3.37 3.83
C ASP A 47 -5.14 -3.13 5.27
N ASP A 48 -5.44 -1.94 5.80
CA ASP A 48 -5.14 -1.54 7.19
C ASP A 48 -3.65 -1.69 7.61
N HIS A 49 -2.73 -1.46 6.66
CA HIS A 49 -1.27 -1.56 6.87
C HIS A 49 -0.81 -2.96 7.35
N GLU A 50 -1.38 -4.02 6.77
CA GLU A 50 -1.00 -5.40 7.08
C GLU A 50 0.52 -5.65 6.87
N PRO A 51 1.20 -6.37 7.77
CA PRO A 51 2.62 -6.66 7.60
C PRO A 51 2.90 -7.58 6.40
N PRO A 52 4.05 -7.40 5.71
CA PRO A 52 4.43 -8.23 4.58
C PRO A 52 4.76 -9.67 5.00
N SER A 53 4.22 -10.63 4.27
CA SER A 53 4.46 -12.07 4.51
C SER A 53 5.78 -12.59 3.92
N HIS A 54 6.33 -11.92 2.91
CA HIS A 54 7.52 -12.36 2.20
C HIS A 54 8.31 -11.18 1.65
N ILE A 55 9.63 -11.22 1.81
CA ILE A 55 10.56 -10.11 1.52
C ILE A 55 10.43 -9.59 0.07
N VAL A 56 10.31 -10.48 -0.91
CA VAL A 56 10.19 -10.09 -2.34
C VAL A 56 8.75 -9.88 -2.79
N ALA A 57 7.81 -10.60 -2.17
CA ALA A 57 6.40 -10.70 -2.60
C ALA A 57 5.51 -10.46 -1.37
N PRO A 58 5.35 -9.21 -0.94
CA PRO A 58 4.81 -8.88 0.38
C PRO A 58 3.40 -9.45 0.61
N ALA A 59 2.51 -9.33 -0.38
CA ALA A 59 1.14 -9.85 -0.35
C ALA A 59 1.01 -11.31 -0.86
N LEU A 60 2.07 -12.14 -0.84
CA LEU A 60 2.06 -13.49 -1.42
C LEU A 60 1.00 -14.43 -0.79
N HIS A 61 0.63 -14.17 0.46
CA HIS A 61 -0.37 -14.95 1.19
C HIS A 61 -1.81 -14.63 0.79
N MET A 62 -2.06 -13.55 0.03
CA MET A 62 -3.40 -13.14 -0.37
C MET A 62 -3.82 -13.78 -1.69
N THR A 63 -5.09 -14.19 -1.77
CA THR A 63 -5.71 -14.64 -3.02
C THR A 63 -6.18 -13.47 -3.87
N LYS A 64 -6.45 -13.73 -5.15
CA LYS A 64 -6.97 -12.69 -6.06
C LYS A 64 -8.35 -12.19 -5.63
N GLU A 65 -9.14 -13.06 -5.01
CA GLU A 65 -10.47 -12.76 -4.50
C GLU A 65 -10.37 -11.81 -3.29
N GLN A 66 -9.44 -12.05 -2.37
CA GLN A 66 -9.16 -11.17 -1.23
C GLN A 66 -8.67 -9.80 -1.70
N ILE A 67 -7.67 -9.76 -2.59
CA ILE A 67 -7.16 -8.50 -3.16
C ILE A 67 -8.28 -7.68 -3.83
N ARG A 68 -9.19 -8.36 -4.52
CA ARG A 68 -10.36 -7.72 -5.14
C ARG A 68 -11.29 -7.11 -4.09
N GLU A 69 -11.54 -7.81 -2.98
CA GLU A 69 -12.38 -7.32 -1.89
C GLU A 69 -11.74 -6.10 -1.22
N VAL A 70 -10.46 -6.16 -0.91
CA VAL A 70 -9.67 -5.03 -0.40
C VAL A 70 -9.82 -3.79 -1.29
N PHE A 71 -9.59 -3.91 -2.60
CA PHE A 71 -9.75 -2.77 -3.51
C PHE A 71 -11.20 -2.29 -3.65
N HIS A 72 -12.17 -3.20 -3.54
CA HIS A 72 -13.58 -2.82 -3.58
C HIS A 72 -13.95 -2.00 -2.34
N GLU A 73 -13.50 -2.41 -1.16
CA GLU A 73 -13.78 -1.75 0.12
C GLU A 73 -13.01 -0.43 0.26
N ALA A 74 -11.70 -0.43 -0.03
CA ALA A 74 -10.85 0.74 0.15
C ALA A 74 -11.01 1.81 -0.94
N LEU A 75 -11.24 1.40 -2.20
CA LEU A 75 -11.23 2.31 -3.35
C LEU A 75 -12.59 2.43 -4.06
N GLY A 76 -13.62 1.69 -3.62
CA GLY A 76 -14.94 1.69 -4.26
C GLY A 76 -14.91 1.14 -5.70
N MET A 77 -13.90 0.34 -6.04
CA MET A 77 -13.71 -0.17 -7.40
C MET A 77 -14.78 -1.20 -7.76
N ARG A 78 -15.59 -0.92 -8.79
CA ARG A 78 -16.57 -1.89 -9.32
C ARG A 78 -15.85 -3.01 -10.08
N CYS A 79 -15.92 -4.22 -9.55
CA CYS A 79 -15.34 -5.38 -10.22
C CYS A 79 -16.18 -5.78 -11.44
N GLN A 80 -15.61 -5.65 -12.64
CA GLN A 80 -16.26 -6.09 -13.88
C GLN A 80 -15.90 -7.56 -14.12
N THR A 81 -16.79 -8.49 -13.77
CA THR A 81 -16.58 -9.92 -13.97
C THR A 81 -16.66 -10.29 -15.45
N HIS A 82 -15.52 -10.32 -16.15
CA HIS A 82 -15.40 -10.98 -17.46
C HIS A 82 -15.17 -12.49 -17.26
N LEU A 83 -16.15 -13.18 -16.70
CA LEU A 83 -16.27 -14.64 -16.81
C LEU A 83 -16.91 -14.93 -18.17
N LYS A 84 -16.10 -14.93 -19.24
CA LYS A 84 -16.47 -15.67 -20.45
C LYS A 84 -16.23 -17.15 -20.17
N LYS A 85 -17.31 -17.93 -20.34
CA LYS A 85 -17.30 -19.39 -20.39
C LYS A 85 -16.24 -19.94 -21.33
#